data_AF-A0A6M4IQ48-F1
#
_entry.id   AF-A0A6M4IQ48-F1
#
_cell.length_a   1.000
_cell.length_b   1.000
_cell.length_c   1.000
_cell.angle_alpha   90.00
_cell.angle_beta   90.00
_cell.angle_gamma   90.00
#
_symmetry.space_group_name_H-M   'P 1'
#
loop_
_entity.id
_entity.type
_entity.pdbx_description
1 polymer ?
#
loop_
_entity_poly.entity_id
_entity_poly.type
_entity_poly.pdbx_seq_one_letter_code
_entity_poly.pdbx_strand_id
1 'polypeptide(L)'
;MPTPSSTLLRQLFPSWAFFDEARLPPTLQLRLLPDSGTTGSWQHVIRPSPRRWWHVVFNPAGTQTLAAQTLVERWYTELVELGERSAACQESLSLVTSLAEHALAEHALAASTDGRDAWQLRLIVTDDDDGVIHVVYESDRLLCTNVRGTS
;
A
#
# COMPACT_ATOMS: atom_id res chain seq x y z
N MET A 1 -10.61 -48.85 10.86
CA MET A 1 -9.68 -47.97 11.60
C MET A 1 -9.22 -46.87 10.67
N PRO A 2 -9.70 -45.62 10.83
CA PRO A 2 -9.21 -44.49 10.02
C PRO A 2 -7.81 -44.09 10.52
N THR A 3 -6.89 -43.81 9.58
CA THR A 3 -5.49 -43.48 9.86
C THR A 3 -5.34 -42.10 10.52
N PRO A 4 -4.45 -41.94 11.52
CA PRO A 4 -4.34 -40.73 12.36
C PRO A 4 -3.76 -39.49 11.65
N SER A 5 -3.48 -39.54 10.35
CA SER A 5 -2.74 -38.51 9.62
C SER A 5 -3.58 -37.33 9.10
N SER A 6 -4.90 -37.46 8.97
CA SER A 6 -5.76 -36.38 8.43
C SER A 6 -6.18 -35.32 9.46
N THR A 7 -6.03 -35.59 10.75
CA THR A 7 -6.52 -34.70 11.83
C THR A 7 -5.54 -33.57 12.15
N LEU A 8 -4.24 -33.80 12.00
CA LEU A 8 -3.19 -32.81 12.29
C LEU A 8 -3.21 -31.63 11.30
N LEU A 9 -3.60 -31.87 10.03
CA LEU A 9 -3.69 -30.79 9.04
C LEU A 9 -4.78 -29.77 9.40
N ARG A 10 -5.90 -30.18 10.02
CA ARG A 10 -6.94 -29.24 10.46
C ARG A 10 -6.54 -28.36 11.65
N GLN A 11 -5.56 -28.77 12.46
CA GLN A 11 -5.08 -27.97 13.59
C GLN A 11 -4.10 -26.87 13.17
N LEU A 12 -3.56 -26.94 11.95
CA LEU A 12 -2.65 -25.92 11.39
C LEU A 12 -3.38 -24.79 10.66
N PHE A 13 -4.69 -24.94 10.39
CA PHE A 13 -5.50 -23.90 9.78
C PHE A 13 -6.41 -23.30 10.86
N PRO A 14 -6.05 -22.16 11.48
CA PRO A 14 -6.98 -21.44 12.32
C PRO A 14 -8.29 -21.23 11.54
N SER A 15 -9.42 -21.45 12.20
CA SER A 15 -10.74 -21.52 11.57
C SER A 15 -10.97 -20.37 10.58
N TRP A 16 -11.33 -20.72 9.35
CA TRP A 16 -11.62 -19.81 8.23
C TRP A 16 -12.63 -18.69 8.56
N ALA A 17 -13.38 -18.80 9.65
CA ALA A 17 -14.31 -17.80 10.17
C ALA A 17 -13.65 -16.44 10.52
N PHE A 18 -12.32 -16.33 10.59
CA PHE A 18 -11.64 -15.03 10.69
C PHE A 18 -11.72 -14.21 9.39
N PHE A 19 -11.98 -14.86 8.25
CA PHE A 19 -12.06 -14.20 6.94
C PHE A 19 -13.48 -13.75 6.57
N ASP A 20 -14.50 -14.08 7.37
CA ASP A 20 -15.89 -13.68 7.07
C ASP A 20 -16.15 -12.18 7.31
N GLU A 21 -15.22 -11.48 7.97
CA GLU A 21 -15.23 -10.00 8.14
C GLU A 21 -14.11 -9.32 7.33
N ALA A 22 -13.59 -9.99 6.30
CA ALA A 22 -12.49 -9.48 5.49
C ALA A 22 -12.95 -8.36 4.55
N ARG A 23 -13.13 -7.16 5.10
CA ARG A 23 -13.23 -5.94 4.29
C ARG A 23 -12.01 -5.84 3.37
N LEU A 24 -12.23 -5.40 2.13
CA LEU A 24 -11.14 -5.16 1.21
C LEU A 24 -10.14 -4.18 1.85
N PRO A 25 -8.84 -4.52 1.82
CA PRO A 25 -7.87 -3.74 2.55
C PRO A 25 -7.72 -2.34 1.91
N PRO A 26 -7.41 -1.31 2.71
CA PRO A 26 -7.19 0.03 2.21
C PRO A 26 -6.06 0.02 1.18
N THR A 27 -6.29 0.73 0.09
CA THR A 27 -5.38 0.76 -1.06
C THR A 27 -4.78 2.16 -1.20
N LEU A 28 -3.46 2.21 -1.25
CA LEU A 28 -2.71 3.44 -1.46
C LEU A 28 -2.39 3.61 -2.94
N GLN A 29 -2.72 4.78 -3.49
CA GLN A 29 -2.44 5.12 -4.88
C GLN A 29 -1.71 6.46 -4.98
N LEU A 30 -0.83 6.55 -5.97
CA LEU A 30 -0.12 7.78 -6.32
C LEU A 30 -0.38 8.16 -7.78
N ARG A 31 -0.20 9.43 -8.12
CA ARG A 31 -0.13 9.89 -9.50
C ARG A 31 0.92 10.98 -9.65
N LEU A 32 1.54 11.04 -10.82
CA LEU A 32 2.43 12.12 -11.21
C LEU A 32 1.61 13.31 -11.74
N LEU A 33 2.03 14.52 -11.37
CA LEU A 33 1.52 15.79 -11.86
C LEU A 33 2.67 16.54 -12.53
N PRO A 34 3.00 16.19 -13.79
CA PRO A 34 4.02 16.92 -14.51
C PRO A 34 3.57 18.36 -14.77
N ASP A 35 4.53 19.28 -14.80
CA ASP A 35 4.27 20.70 -15.11
C ASP A 35 3.79 20.91 -16.56
N SER A 36 4.01 19.92 -17.44
CA SER A 36 3.56 19.90 -18.84
C SER A 36 2.06 19.71 -19.04
N GLY A 37 1.29 19.59 -17.96
CA GLY A 37 -0.18 19.74 -17.98
C GLY A 37 -0.99 18.45 -18.16
N THR A 38 -0.36 17.33 -18.51
CA THR A 38 -1.05 16.02 -18.54
C THR A 38 -0.88 15.29 -17.21
N THR A 39 -1.91 15.31 -16.37
CA THR A 39 -1.96 14.53 -15.13
C THR A 39 -1.83 13.04 -15.43
N GLY A 40 -0.89 12.37 -14.75
CA GLY A 40 -0.67 10.93 -14.88
C GLY A 40 -1.85 10.11 -14.34
N SER A 41 -1.93 8.85 -14.76
CA SER A 41 -2.89 7.90 -14.20
C SER A 41 -2.57 7.57 -12.75
N TRP A 42 -3.60 7.23 -11.98
CA TRP A 42 -3.41 6.68 -10.64
C TRP A 42 -2.77 5.29 -10.71
N GLN A 43 -1.76 5.08 -9.88
CA GLN A 43 -0.96 3.85 -9.82
C GLN A 43 -0.93 3.34 -8.38
N HIS A 44 -0.96 2.04 -8.19
CA HIS A 44 -0.89 1.43 -6.86
C HIS A 44 0.54 1.54 -6.31
N VAL A 45 0.67 2.03 -5.08
CA VAL A 45 1.96 2.11 -4.39
C VAL A 45 2.46 0.70 -4.05
N ILE A 46 1.57 -0.14 -3.53
CA ILE A 46 1.86 -1.53 -3.19
C ILE A 46 1.47 -2.40 -4.38
N ARG A 47 2.46 -2.95 -5.08
CA ARG A 47 2.24 -3.81 -6.25
C ARG A 47 2.17 -5.29 -5.86
N PRO A 48 1.26 -6.07 -6.46
CA PRO A 48 1.28 -7.52 -6.32
C PRO A 48 2.59 -8.10 -6.88
N SER A 49 3.36 -8.79 -6.05
CA SER A 49 4.56 -9.50 -6.50
C SER A 49 4.18 -10.75 -7.31
N PRO A 50 4.85 -11.04 -8.46
CA PRO A 50 4.57 -12.22 -9.24
C PRO A 50 4.85 -13.50 -8.43
N ARG A 51 3.83 -14.36 -8.35
CA ARG A 51 3.89 -15.62 -7.59
C ARG A 51 4.83 -16.61 -8.28
N ARG A 52 5.98 -16.88 -7.68
CA ARG A 52 6.91 -17.95 -8.08
C ARG A 52 6.96 -19.00 -6.99
N TRP A 53 7.04 -20.27 -7.34
CA TRP A 53 7.01 -21.38 -6.40
C TRP A 53 8.17 -21.38 -5.38
N TRP A 54 9.32 -20.80 -5.76
CA TRP A 54 10.46 -20.59 -4.86
C TRP A 54 10.19 -19.56 -3.74
N HIS A 55 9.21 -18.66 -3.92
CA HIS A 55 8.78 -17.69 -2.90
C HIS A 55 8.03 -18.35 -1.74
N VAL A 56 7.82 -19.67 -1.73
CA VAL A 56 7.30 -20.38 -0.56
C VAL A 56 8.39 -20.57 0.50
N VAL A 57 9.66 -20.66 0.09
CA VAL A 57 10.79 -20.93 1.00
C VAL A 57 11.56 -19.66 1.37
N PHE A 58 11.61 -18.67 0.47
CA PHE A 58 12.29 -17.39 0.72
C PHE A 58 11.58 -16.25 -0.03
N ASN A 59 10.96 -15.32 0.70
CA ASN A 59 10.12 -14.26 0.11
C ASN A 59 10.33 -12.88 0.76
N PRO A 60 11.53 -12.30 0.65
CA PRO A 60 11.80 -10.95 1.18
C PRO A 60 10.88 -9.91 0.55
N ALA A 61 10.56 -10.05 -0.74
CA ALA A 61 9.65 -9.15 -1.45
C ALA A 61 8.22 -9.21 -0.89
N GLY A 62 7.70 -10.41 -0.60
CA GLY A 62 6.39 -10.57 0.01
C GLY A 62 6.32 -10.03 1.44
N THR A 63 7.38 -10.22 2.23
CA THR A 63 7.46 -9.61 3.57
C THR A 63 7.45 -8.08 3.49
N GLN A 64 8.15 -7.48 2.52
CA GLN A 64 8.12 -6.04 2.28
C GLN A 64 6.73 -5.56 1.87
N THR A 65 6.06 -6.28 0.95
CA THR A 65 4.68 -5.97 0.53
C THR A 65 3.71 -6.03 1.72
N LEU A 66 3.82 -7.04 2.58
CA LEU A 66 3.00 -7.17 3.78
C LEU A 66 3.29 -6.04 4.78
N ALA A 67 4.56 -5.71 5.01
CA ALA A 67 4.93 -4.61 5.91
C ALA A 67 4.39 -3.26 5.41
N ALA A 68 4.49 -3.00 4.10
CA ALA A 68 3.90 -1.82 3.47
C ALA A 68 2.37 -1.81 3.62
N GLN A 69 1.73 -2.95 3.47
CA GLN A 69 0.28 -3.10 3.62
C GLN A 69 -0.17 -2.83 5.07
N THR A 70 0.53 -3.41 6.05
CA THR A 70 0.28 -3.18 7.47
C THR A 70 0.47 -1.72 7.85
N LEU A 71 1.45 -1.03 7.26
CA LEU A 71 1.65 0.41 7.48
C LEU A 71 0.46 1.23 6.97
N VAL A 72 -0.07 0.92 5.78
CA VAL A 72 -1.24 1.59 5.20
C VAL A 72 -2.50 1.33 6.02
N GLU A 73 -2.71 0.08 6.45
CA GLU A 73 -3.83 -0.30 7.33
C GLU A 73 -3.78 0.43 8.66
N ARG A 74 -2.60 0.48 9.30
CA ARG A 74 -2.41 1.21 10.55
C ARG A 74 -2.72 2.69 10.36
N TRP A 75 -2.21 3.31 9.29
CA TRP A 75 -2.49 4.71 9.00
C TRP A 75 -3.98 4.96 8.77
N TYR A 76 -4.66 4.09 8.03
CA TYR A 76 -6.11 4.16 7.84
C TYR A 76 -6.86 4.13 9.17
N THR A 77 -6.54 3.18 10.06
CA THR A 77 -7.16 3.08 11.38
C THR A 77 -6.92 4.34 12.20
N GLU A 78 -5.68 4.83 12.26
CA GLU A 78 -5.34 6.06 12.98
C GLU A 78 -6.07 7.29 12.40
N LEU A 79 -6.22 7.37 11.08
CA LEU A 79 -6.95 8.44 10.42
C LEU A 79 -8.44 8.43 10.79
N VAL A 80 -9.06 7.26 10.83
CA VAL A 80 -10.49 7.10 11.16
C VAL A 80 -10.74 7.30 12.66
N GLU A 81 -9.90 6.75 13.52
CA GLU A 81 -10.13 6.73 14.97
C GLU A 81 -9.63 7.99 15.68
N LEU A 82 -8.44 8.48 15.29
CA LEU A 82 -7.75 9.58 15.98
C LEU A 82 -7.85 10.90 15.20
N GLY A 83 -8.15 10.82 13.91
CA GLY A 83 -8.20 11.97 13.01
C GLY A 83 -6.83 12.39 12.49
N GLU A 84 -6.85 13.10 11.36
CA GLU A 84 -5.66 13.50 10.61
C GLU A 84 -4.64 14.28 11.45
N ARG A 85 -5.10 15.13 12.37
CA ARG A 85 -4.23 16.03 13.16
C ARG A 85 -3.54 15.36 14.35
N SER A 86 -3.80 14.09 14.62
CA SER A 86 -3.15 13.38 15.71
C SER A 86 -1.67 13.12 15.41
N ALA A 87 -0.81 13.17 16.44
CA ALA A 87 0.63 12.96 16.26
C ALA A 87 0.95 11.58 15.65
N ALA A 88 0.23 10.54 16.09
CA ALA A 88 0.36 9.19 15.54
C ALA A 88 -0.01 9.14 14.05
N CYS A 89 -1.15 9.70 13.67
CA CYS A 89 -1.57 9.74 12.27
C CYS A 89 -0.58 10.53 11.39
N GLN A 90 0.00 11.63 11.91
CA GLN A 90 1.02 12.41 11.19
C GLN A 90 2.34 11.64 11.03
N GLU A 91 2.76 10.88 12.04
CA GLU A 91 3.93 10.00 11.95
C GLU A 91 3.69 8.90 10.90
N SER A 92 2.55 8.21 10.96
CA SER A 92 2.18 7.21 9.96
C SER A 92 2.06 7.80 8.56
N LEU A 93 1.48 9.00 8.41
CA LEU A 93 1.42 9.72 7.13
C LEU A 93 2.83 9.99 6.59
N SER A 94 3.79 10.38 7.43
CA SER A 94 5.18 10.61 7.00
C SER A 94 5.83 9.33 6.46
N LEU A 95 5.61 8.19 7.12
CA LEU A 95 6.11 6.88 6.70
C LEU A 95 5.45 6.41 5.40
N VAL A 96 4.13 6.59 5.30
CA VAL A 96 3.36 6.28 4.08
C VAL A 96 3.80 7.17 2.92
N THR A 97 4.09 8.45 3.19
CA THR A 97 4.62 9.39 2.19
C THR A 97 6.00 8.91 1.71
N SER A 98 6.91 8.55 2.61
CA SER A 98 8.23 8.00 2.23
C SER A 98 8.11 6.68 1.45
N LEU A 99 7.16 5.82 1.81
CA LEU A 99 6.85 4.61 1.04
C LEU A 99 6.38 4.96 -0.39
N ALA A 100 5.51 5.96 -0.52
CA ALA A 100 5.02 6.42 -1.82
C ALA A 100 6.13 7.06 -2.66
N GLU A 101 7.02 7.85 -2.05
CA GLU A 101 8.21 8.40 -2.72
C GLU A 101 9.15 7.29 -3.21
N HIS A 102 9.37 6.27 -2.39
CA HIS A 102 10.18 5.12 -2.78
C HIS A 102 9.57 4.40 -4.00
N ALA A 103 8.27 4.14 -3.97
CA ALA A 103 7.57 3.58 -5.11
C ALA A 103 7.68 4.51 -6.33
N LEU A 104 7.48 5.82 -6.16
CA LEU A 104 7.58 6.80 -7.23
C LEU A 104 8.94 6.75 -7.93
N ALA A 105 10.03 6.62 -7.17
CA ALA A 105 11.37 6.48 -7.73
C ALA A 105 11.50 5.24 -8.63
N GLU A 106 10.90 4.10 -8.24
CA GLU A 106 10.86 2.90 -9.09
C GLU A 106 10.08 3.13 -10.40
N HIS A 107 8.99 3.90 -10.34
CA HIS A 107 8.16 4.21 -11.52
C HIS A 107 8.82 5.24 -12.44
N ALA A 108 9.46 6.26 -11.87
CA ALA A 108 10.20 7.29 -12.61
C ALA A 108 11.47 6.73 -13.26
N LEU A 109 12.10 5.70 -12.67
CA LEU A 109 13.20 5.00 -13.34
C LEU A 109 12.72 4.31 -14.65
N ALA A 110 11.46 3.90 -14.71
CA ALA A 110 10.85 3.30 -15.89
C ALA A 110 10.30 4.34 -16.89
N ALA A 111 9.92 5.54 -16.41
CA ALA A 111 9.40 6.63 -17.21
C ALA A 111 10.40 7.79 -17.18
N SER A 112 11.25 7.91 -18.20
CA SER A 112 12.25 8.98 -18.37
C SER A 112 11.62 10.38 -18.29
N THR A 113 11.46 10.90 -17.09
CA THR A 113 10.76 12.17 -16.85
C THR A 113 11.76 13.16 -16.27
N ASP A 114 12.01 14.21 -17.04
CA ASP A 114 12.92 15.32 -16.74
C ASP A 114 12.06 16.48 -16.22
N GLY A 115 12.28 16.91 -14.97
CA GLY A 115 11.54 18.03 -14.38
C GLY A 115 11.19 17.82 -12.91
N ARG A 116 10.94 18.92 -12.21
CA ARG A 116 10.47 18.93 -10.81
C ARG A 116 9.03 18.48 -10.77
N ASP A 117 8.80 17.19 -10.94
CA ASP A 117 7.45 16.66 -10.95
C ASP A 117 6.83 16.79 -9.57
N ALA A 118 5.62 17.31 -9.53
CA ALA A 118 4.79 17.14 -8.37
C ALA A 118 4.06 15.80 -8.46
N TRP A 119 3.53 15.34 -7.35
CA TRP A 119 2.77 14.12 -7.26
C TRP A 119 1.65 14.27 -6.24
N GLN A 120 0.70 13.37 -6.28
CA GLN A 120 -0.40 13.30 -5.32
C GLN A 120 -0.55 11.88 -4.83
N LEU A 121 -0.98 11.80 -3.58
CA LEU A 121 -1.27 10.57 -2.87
C LEU A 121 -2.76 10.51 -2.57
N ARG A 122 -3.36 9.33 -2.71
CA ARG A 122 -4.70 9.08 -2.20
C ARG A 122 -4.80 7.72 -1.51
N LEU A 123 -5.63 7.69 -0.49
CA LEU A 123 -6.06 6.48 0.20
C LEU A 123 -7.50 6.19 -0.20
N ILE A 124 -7.73 4.99 -0.70
CA ILE A 124 -9.07 4.53 -1.04
C ILE A 124 -9.42 3.27 -0.25
N VAL A 125 -10.69 3.15 0.09
CA VAL A 125 -11.29 1.92 0.63
C VAL A 125 -12.37 1.50 -0.34
N THR A 126 -12.41 0.22 -0.67
CA THR A 126 -13.46 -0.34 -1.52
C THR A 126 -14.44 -1.06 -0.62
N ASP A 127 -15.72 -0.71 -0.71
CA ASP A 127 -16.77 -1.44 -0.02
C ASP A 127 -16.92 -2.83 -0.66
N ASP A 128 -16.98 -3.87 0.18
CA ASP A 128 -17.08 -5.26 -0.27
C ASP A 128 -18.49 -5.58 -0.79
N ASP A 129 -19.52 -4.88 -0.29
CA ASP A 129 -20.92 -5.15 -0.64
C ASP A 129 -21.29 -4.56 -2.01
N ASP A 130 -20.89 -3.31 -2.27
CA ASP A 130 -21.31 -2.57 -3.46
C ASP A 130 -20.16 -2.26 -4.44
N GLY A 131 -18.91 -2.58 -4.08
CA GLY A 131 -17.73 -2.24 -4.88
C GLY A 131 -17.45 -0.73 -4.99
N VAL A 132 -18.13 0.08 -4.18
CA VAL A 132 -18.01 1.54 -4.19
C VAL A 132 -16.63 1.93 -3.66
N ILE A 133 -15.94 2.79 -4.41
CA ILE A 133 -14.63 3.31 -4.03
C ILE A 133 -14.85 4.59 -3.23
N HIS A 134 -14.47 4.55 -1.95
CA HIS A 134 -14.45 5.70 -1.06
C HIS A 134 -13.04 6.29 -0.99
N VAL A 135 -12.89 7.55 -1.38
CA VAL A 135 -11.65 8.30 -1.15
C VAL A 135 -11.66 8.78 0.29
N VAL A 136 -10.78 8.21 1.11
CA VAL A 136 -10.68 8.51 2.55
C VAL A 136 -9.71 9.67 2.79
N TYR A 137 -8.68 9.76 1.96
CA TYR A 137 -7.69 10.83 2.00
C TYR A 137 -7.20 11.11 0.59
N GLU A 138 -7.02 12.39 0.27
CA GLU A 138 -6.32 12.85 -0.93
C GLU A 138 -5.41 14.00 -0.53
N SER A 139 -4.13 13.88 -0.84
CA SER A 139 -3.16 14.94 -0.54
C SER A 139 -3.31 16.09 -1.52
N ASP A 140 -2.93 17.28 -1.06
CA ASP A 140 -2.56 18.36 -1.97
C ASP A 140 -1.36 17.96 -2.85
N ARG A 141 -0.99 18.85 -3.77
CA ARG A 141 0.17 18.69 -4.65
C ARG A 141 1.46 18.60 -3.81
N LEU A 142 2.04 17.40 -3.74
CA LEU A 142 3.32 17.14 -3.08
C LEU A 142 4.46 17.36 -4.08
N LEU A 143 5.55 17.96 -3.65
CA LEU A 143 6.74 18.12 -4.49
C LEU A 143 7.59 16.85 -4.37
N CYS A 144 8.19 16.39 -5.46
CA CYS A 144 9.25 15.40 -5.35
C CYS A 144 10.36 15.99 -4.47
N THR A 145 10.57 15.41 -3.30
CA THR A 145 11.75 15.72 -2.52
C THR A 145 12.93 15.23 -3.34
N ASN A 146 13.74 16.17 -3.83
CA ASN A 146 15.00 15.81 -4.50
C ASN A 146 15.87 15.15 -3.43
N VAL A 147 15.77 13.83 -3.27
CA VAL A 147 16.82 13.03 -2.63
C VAL A 147 17.98 12.91 -3.64
N ARG A 148 18.47 14.08 -4.10
CA ARG A 148 19.81 14.23 -4.65
C ARG A 148 20.68 14.77 -3.52
N GLY A 149 21.15 13.85 -2.70
CA GLY A 149 22.16 14.08 -1.68
C GLY A 149 22.51 12.72 -1.09
N THR A 150 23.76 12.27 -1.04
CA THR A 150 25.05 12.94 -1.21
C THR A 150 26.11 11.84 -1.35
N SER A 151 27.08 12.06 -2.25
CA SER A 151 28.44 11.50 -2.32
C SER A 151 28.70 10.02 -2.03
#